data_AF-A0A9W9Z806-F1
#
_entry.id   AF-A0A9W9Z806-F1
#
_cell.length_a   1.000
_cell.length_b   1.000
_cell.length_c   1.000
_cell.angle_alpha   90.00
_cell.angle_beta   90.00
_cell.angle_gamma   90.00
#
_symmetry.space_group_name_H-M   'P 1'
#
loop_
_entity.id
_entity.type
_entity.pdbx_description
1 polymer ?
#
loop_
_entity_poly.entity_id
_entity_poly.type
_entity_poly.pdbx_seq_one_letter_code
_entity_poly.pdbx_strand_id
1 'polypeptide(L)'
;METTGRRRGEKYMEGHLEFKEASKWVPYWVVIRGRQLFIFKDANTQIKENIQGHVDIGTNSYFACGKTSKGKFEFEIKADGGKKYLFRANTEILRLQWVHTLGLAAQGKLPPASPDPATDNSSNNNKETVTSNTNSSNQYSEVPHLHNPMMFWLLG
;
A
#
# COMPACT_ATOMS: atom_id res chain seq x y z
N MET A 1 32.74 -9.19 -25.32
CA MET A 1 31.37 -9.72 -25.15
C MET A 1 30.89 -9.28 -23.78
N GLU A 2 30.23 -8.13 -23.71
CA GLU A 2 29.66 -7.61 -22.47
C GLU A 2 28.33 -8.31 -22.24
N THR A 3 28.25 -9.13 -21.20
CA THR A 3 26.99 -9.65 -20.70
C THR A 3 26.24 -8.48 -20.05
N THR A 4 25.39 -7.81 -20.83
CA THR A 4 24.40 -6.86 -20.35
C THR A 4 23.56 -7.57 -19.29
N GLY A 5 23.94 -7.39 -18.03
CA GLY A 5 23.13 -7.80 -16.89
C GLY A 5 21.79 -7.10 -17.04
N ARG A 6 20.75 -7.87 -17.38
CA ARG A 6 19.35 -7.43 -17.31
C ARG A 6 19.20 -6.78 -15.95
N ARG A 7 19.13 -5.44 -15.91
CA ARG A 7 18.65 -4.73 -14.74
C ARG A 7 17.24 -5.27 -14.52
N ARG A 8 17.10 -6.24 -13.61
CA ARG A 8 15.78 -6.63 -13.10
C ARG A 8 15.18 -5.32 -12.63
N GLY A 9 14.10 -4.88 -13.26
CA GLY A 9 13.47 -3.60 -12.95
C GLY A 9 13.28 -3.47 -11.43
N GLU A 10 13.49 -2.26 -10.91
CA GLU A 10 13.43 -2.00 -9.48
C GLU A 10 12.14 -2.55 -8.87
N LYS A 11 12.29 -3.26 -7.75
CA LYS A 11 11.18 -3.87 -7.01
C LYS A 11 10.61 -2.81 -6.07
N TYR A 12 9.31 -2.55 -6.19
CA TYR A 12 8.64 -1.55 -5.37
C TYR A 12 8.07 -2.14 -4.11
N MET A 13 7.39 -3.27 -4.25
CA MET A 13 6.66 -3.92 -3.17
C MET A 13 6.42 -5.37 -3.53
N GLU A 14 6.41 -6.22 -2.52
CA GLU A 14 5.96 -7.60 -2.64
C GLU A 14 5.21 -8.06 -1.40
N GLY A 15 4.40 -9.09 -1.54
CA GLY A 15 3.74 -9.72 -0.41
C GLY A 15 2.57 -10.59 -0.82
N HIS A 16 1.94 -11.20 0.19
CA HIS A 16 0.75 -12.01 0.01
C HIS A 16 -0.49 -11.16 -0.23
N LEU A 17 -1.21 -11.49 -1.29
CA LEU A 17 -2.52 -10.95 -1.63
C LEU A 17 -3.44 -12.07 -2.09
N GLU A 18 -4.74 -11.93 -1.85
CA GLU A 18 -5.71 -12.78 -2.52
C GLU A 18 -6.13 -12.13 -3.84
N PHE A 19 -6.06 -12.86 -4.94
CA PHE A 19 -6.51 -12.43 -6.26
C PHE A 19 -7.86 -13.08 -6.58
N LYS A 20 -8.77 -12.31 -7.19
CA LYS A 20 -10.08 -12.84 -7.60
C LYS A 20 -9.99 -13.56 -8.94
N GLU A 21 -9.98 -14.88 -8.89
CA GLU A 21 -10.08 -15.75 -10.07
C GLU A 21 -11.52 -16.17 -10.29
N ALA A 22 -12.17 -15.60 -11.31
CA ALA A 22 -13.59 -15.75 -11.57
C ALA A 22 -14.44 -15.45 -10.32
N SER A 23 -14.85 -16.48 -9.59
CA SER A 23 -15.68 -16.39 -8.38
C SER A 23 -14.95 -16.74 -7.09
N LYS A 24 -13.66 -17.07 -7.13
CA LYS A 24 -12.88 -17.50 -5.96
C LYS A 24 -11.76 -16.51 -5.65
N TRP A 25 -11.44 -16.40 -4.37
CA TRP A 25 -10.28 -15.65 -3.90
C TRP A 25 -9.15 -16.64 -3.66
N VAL A 26 -8.03 -16.45 -4.36
CA VAL A 26 -6.90 -17.38 -4.34
C VAL A 26 -5.66 -16.64 -3.83
N PRO A 27 -4.96 -17.15 -2.80
CA PRO A 27 -3.77 -16.51 -2.29
C PRO A 27 -2.61 -16.65 -3.27
N TYR A 28 -1.91 -15.55 -3.50
CA TYR A 28 -0.71 -15.48 -4.32
C TYR A 28 0.37 -14.65 -3.65
N TRP A 29 1.60 -14.83 -4.10
CA TRP A 29 2.68 -13.88 -3.87
C TRP A 29 2.71 -12.88 -5.02
N VAL A 30 2.57 -11.60 -4.72
CA VAL A 30 2.49 -10.55 -5.73
C VAL A 30 3.72 -9.66 -5.62
N VAL A 31 4.27 -9.23 -6.76
CA VAL A 31 5.47 -8.38 -6.82
C VAL A 31 5.28 -7.29 -7.85
N ILE A 32 5.54 -6.03 -7.49
CA ILE A 32 5.65 -4.92 -8.45
C ILE A 32 7.13 -4.73 -8.82
N ARG A 33 7.45 -4.84 -10.11
CA ARG A 33 8.78 -4.55 -10.68
C ARG A 33 8.63 -3.61 -11.87
N GLY A 34 9.22 -2.43 -11.78
CA GLY A 34 8.97 -1.38 -12.79
C GLY A 34 7.47 -1.13 -12.99
N ARG A 35 7.01 -1.21 -14.23
CA ARG A 35 5.61 -1.03 -14.65
C ARG A 35 4.82 -2.33 -14.75
N GLN A 36 5.28 -3.40 -14.10
CA GLN A 36 4.64 -4.70 -14.16
C GLN A 36 4.33 -5.22 -12.76
N LEU A 37 3.13 -5.74 -12.59
CA LEU A 37 2.72 -6.49 -11.41
C LEU A 37 2.69 -7.97 -11.77
N PHE A 38 3.55 -8.75 -11.12
CA PHE A 38 3.67 -10.19 -11.29
C PHE A 38 2.90 -10.93 -10.20
N ILE A 39 2.24 -12.01 -10.59
CA ILE A 39 1.46 -12.88 -9.71
C ILE A 39 2.15 -14.26 -9.73
N PHE A 40 2.60 -14.72 -8.56
CA PHE A 40 3.30 -15.99 -8.37
C PHE A 40 2.52 -16.89 -7.44
N LYS A 41 2.57 -18.22 -7.64
CA LYS A 41 1.93 -19.20 -6.75
C LYS A 41 2.49 -19.12 -5.32
N ASP A 42 3.79 -18.88 -5.20
CA ASP A 42 4.49 -18.73 -3.92
C ASP A 42 5.61 -17.67 -3.96
N ALA A 43 6.33 -17.49 -2.85
CA ALA A 43 7.38 -16.48 -2.71
C ALA A 43 8.67 -16.77 -3.52
N ASN A 44 8.81 -17.94 -4.14
CA ASN A 44 9.97 -18.31 -4.95
C ASN A 44 9.92 -17.69 -6.35
N THR A 45 10.20 -16.38 -6.42
CA THR A 45 10.09 -15.59 -7.66
C THR A 45 11.18 -15.86 -8.71
N GLN A 46 12.09 -16.82 -8.47
CA GLN A 46 13.15 -17.18 -9.41
C GLN A 46 12.73 -18.26 -10.41
N ILE A 47 11.69 -19.03 -10.08
CA ILE A 47 11.19 -20.14 -10.88
C ILE A 47 10.15 -19.61 -11.89
N LYS A 48 10.32 -19.91 -13.17
CA LYS A 48 9.42 -19.42 -14.23
C LYS A 48 8.04 -20.06 -14.14
N GLU A 49 7.97 -21.32 -13.76
CA GLU A 49 6.77 -22.14 -13.58
C GLU A 49 5.90 -21.67 -12.41
N ASN A 50 6.47 -20.82 -11.56
CA ASN A 50 5.78 -20.18 -10.46
C ASN A 50 5.01 -18.93 -10.91
N ILE A 51 5.34 -18.35 -12.07
CA ILE A 51 4.63 -17.18 -12.61
C ILE A 51 3.27 -17.65 -13.11
N GLN A 52 2.22 -17.09 -12.50
CA GLN A 52 0.84 -17.37 -12.84
C GLN A 52 0.22 -16.30 -13.74
N GLY A 53 0.77 -15.09 -13.69
CA GLY A 53 0.41 -14.04 -14.61
C GLY A 53 1.19 -12.77 -14.35
N HIS A 54 0.97 -11.79 -15.22
CA HIS A 54 1.39 -10.43 -15.00
C HIS A 54 0.32 -9.45 -15.48
N VAL A 55 0.39 -8.23 -14.96
CA VAL A 55 -0.44 -7.10 -15.33
C VAL A 55 0.50 -5.96 -15.69
N ASP A 56 0.39 -5.46 -16.91
CA ASP A 56 1.06 -4.25 -17.32
C ASP A 56 0.33 -3.04 -16.75
N ILE A 57 1.10 -2.18 -16.08
CA ILE A 57 0.61 -1.01 -15.37
C ILE A 57 1.21 0.23 -16.04
N GLY A 58 0.38 0.96 -16.76
CA GLY A 58 0.77 2.18 -17.46
C GLY A 58 0.17 3.43 -16.84
N THR A 59 0.44 4.57 -17.46
CA THR A 59 -0.04 5.88 -17.00
C THR A 59 -1.56 6.03 -17.07
N ASN A 60 -2.22 5.20 -17.88
CA ASN A 60 -3.68 5.21 -18.04
C ASN A 60 -4.36 4.20 -17.12
N SER A 61 -3.59 3.48 -16.31
CA SER A 61 -4.11 2.49 -15.38
C SER A 61 -4.72 3.20 -14.17
N TYR A 62 -5.79 2.62 -13.65
CA TYR A 62 -6.53 3.16 -12.51
C TYR A 62 -6.50 2.18 -11.35
N PHE A 63 -6.29 2.73 -10.15
CA PHE A 63 -6.19 1.96 -8.91
C PHE A 63 -7.12 2.56 -7.88
N ALA A 64 -7.96 1.73 -7.25
CA ALA A 64 -8.93 2.20 -6.29
C ALA A 64 -9.08 1.25 -5.10
N CYS A 65 -9.29 1.83 -3.92
CA CYS A 65 -9.77 1.08 -2.79
C CYS A 65 -11.21 0.62 -3.07
N GLY A 66 -11.48 -0.65 -2.82
CA GLY A 66 -12.78 -1.28 -2.99
C GLY A 66 -13.48 -1.51 -1.64
N LYS A 67 -14.31 -2.54 -1.63
CA LYS A 67 -15.12 -2.92 -0.46
C LYS A 67 -14.24 -3.43 0.69
N THR A 68 -14.72 -3.22 1.90
CA THR A 68 -14.17 -3.84 3.11
C THR A 68 -15.19 -4.85 3.64
N SER A 69 -14.75 -6.07 3.95
CA SER A 69 -15.63 -7.10 4.50
C SER A 69 -14.85 -8.08 5.37
N LYS A 70 -15.34 -8.33 6.60
CA LYS A 70 -14.79 -9.35 7.52
C LYS A 70 -13.26 -9.27 7.70
N GLY A 71 -12.71 -8.06 7.84
CA GLY A 71 -11.27 -7.85 8.00
C GLY A 71 -10.45 -8.07 6.71
N LYS A 72 -11.10 -8.11 5.55
CA LYS A 72 -10.46 -8.14 4.23
C LYS A 72 -10.73 -6.85 3.49
N PHE A 73 -9.70 -6.32 2.85
CA PHE A 73 -9.70 -4.99 2.27
C PHE A 73 -9.44 -5.10 0.77
N GLU A 74 -10.50 -4.98 -0.04
CA GLU A 74 -10.41 -5.09 -1.49
C GLU A 74 -9.80 -3.84 -2.12
N PHE A 75 -9.10 -4.03 -3.24
CA PHE A 75 -8.74 -2.97 -4.16
C PHE A 75 -8.79 -3.46 -5.61
N GLU A 76 -8.96 -2.50 -6.51
CA GLU A 76 -9.12 -2.72 -7.93
C GLU A 76 -7.93 -2.16 -8.71
N ILE A 77 -7.54 -2.90 -9.75
CA ILE A 77 -6.62 -2.44 -10.78
C ILE A 77 -7.35 -2.52 -12.11
N LYS A 78 -7.52 -1.39 -12.80
CA LYS A 78 -7.92 -1.33 -14.19
C LYS A 78 -6.67 -1.02 -15.01
N ALA A 79 -6.17 -2.02 -15.73
CA ALA A 79 -4.98 -1.89 -16.57
C ALA A 79 -5.24 -1.01 -17.79
N ASP A 80 -4.17 -0.57 -18.47
CA ASP A 80 -4.25 0.28 -19.68
C ASP A 80 -5.13 -0.34 -20.79
N GLY A 81 -5.18 -1.66 -20.89
CA GLY A 81 -6.07 -2.39 -21.82
C GLY A 81 -7.54 -2.46 -21.39
N GLY A 82 -7.94 -1.73 -20.33
CA GLY A 82 -9.30 -1.70 -19.79
C GLY A 82 -9.68 -2.92 -18.93
N LYS A 83 -8.83 -3.95 -18.88
CA LYS A 83 -9.09 -5.15 -18.07
C LYS A 83 -9.00 -4.84 -16.58
N LYS A 84 -10.01 -5.31 -15.85
CA LYS A 84 -10.17 -5.13 -14.42
C LYS A 84 -9.67 -6.36 -13.66
N TYR A 85 -8.94 -6.10 -12.58
CA TYR A 85 -8.39 -7.07 -11.64
C TYR A 85 -8.79 -6.68 -10.23
N LEU A 86 -9.11 -7.67 -9.39
CA LEU A 86 -9.50 -7.45 -8.00
C LEU A 86 -8.57 -8.21 -7.07
N PHE A 87 -8.09 -7.52 -6.06
CA PHE A 87 -7.19 -8.04 -5.04
C PHE A 87 -7.73 -7.75 -3.64
N ARG A 88 -7.31 -8.53 -2.65
CA ARG A 88 -7.58 -8.30 -1.22
C ARG A 88 -6.30 -8.32 -0.41
N ALA A 89 -6.18 -7.35 0.47
CA ALA A 89 -5.19 -7.30 1.53
C ALA A 89 -5.81 -7.69 2.88
N ASN A 90 -4.97 -8.13 3.82
CA ASN A 90 -5.39 -8.51 5.17
C ASN A 90 -5.56 -7.31 6.12
N THR A 91 -5.03 -6.15 5.77
CA THR A 91 -5.16 -4.92 6.56
C THR A 91 -5.43 -3.72 5.65
N GLU A 92 -6.07 -2.69 6.19
CA GLU A 92 -6.33 -1.44 5.48
C GLU A 92 -5.03 -0.72 5.11
N ILE A 93 -4.06 -0.71 6.03
CA ILE A 93 -2.73 -0.11 5.81
C ILE A 93 -2.06 -0.77 4.61
N LEU A 94 -2.07 -2.11 4.55
CA LEU A 94 -1.47 -2.83 3.43
C LEU A 94 -2.20 -2.53 2.11
N ARG A 95 -3.54 -2.45 2.12
CA ARG A 95 -4.32 -2.03 0.94
C ARG A 95 -3.86 -0.65 0.44
N LEU A 96 -3.76 0.32 1.33
CA LEU A 96 -3.35 1.68 0.99
C LEU A 96 -1.92 1.71 0.45
N GLN A 97 -1.00 0.96 1.04
CA GLN A 97 0.38 0.81 0.56
C GLN A 97 0.41 0.24 -0.87
N TRP A 98 -0.37 -0.80 -1.16
CA TRP A 98 -0.45 -1.36 -2.51
C TRP A 98 -0.98 -0.34 -3.52
N VAL A 99 -2.12 0.30 -3.24
CA VAL A 99 -2.73 1.28 -4.16
C VAL A 99 -1.79 2.46 -4.42
N HIS A 100 -1.15 2.98 -3.37
CA HIS A 100 -0.17 4.07 -3.50
C HIS A 100 1.05 3.64 -4.34
N THR A 101 1.61 2.48 -4.05
CA THR A 101 2.80 1.97 -4.74
C THR A 101 2.52 1.67 -6.21
N LEU A 102 1.34 1.15 -6.53
CA LEU A 102 0.88 0.97 -7.91
C LEU A 102 0.82 2.30 -8.66
N GLY A 103 0.33 3.36 -8.02
CA GLY A 103 0.33 4.71 -8.58
C GLY A 103 1.72 5.25 -8.87
N LEU A 104 2.69 5.01 -7.97
CA LEU A 104 4.09 5.40 -8.19
C LEU A 104 4.72 4.63 -9.37
N ALA A 105 4.52 3.30 -9.40
CA ALA A 105 5.02 2.43 -10.45
C ALA A 105 4.46 2.80 -11.83
N ALA A 106 3.16 3.09 -11.92
CA ALA A 106 2.49 3.53 -13.14
C ALA A 106 3.12 4.81 -13.74
N GLN A 107 3.53 5.74 -12.86
CA GLN A 107 4.20 6.98 -13.25
C GLN A 107 5.68 6.76 -13.60
N GLY A 108 6.24 5.58 -13.33
CA GLY A 108 7.67 5.29 -13.49
C GLY A 108 8.55 6.04 -12.49
N LYS A 109 7.99 6.46 -11.36
CA LYS A 109 8.76 7.08 -10.25
C LYS A 109 9.53 6.00 -9.54
N LEU A 110 10.77 6.25 -9.13
CA LEU A 110 11.58 5.29 -8.35
C LEU A 110 10.80 4.80 -7.11
N PRO A 111 10.99 3.53 -6.69
CA PRO A 111 10.39 3.05 -5.46
C PRO A 111 10.84 3.91 -4.28
N PRO A 112 10.00 4.10 -3.25
CA PRO A 112 10.42 4.79 -2.04
C PRO A 112 11.66 4.07 -1.49
N ALA A 113 12.74 4.83 -1.26
CA ALA A 113 13.95 4.28 -0.69
C ALA A 113 13.57 3.52 0.58
N SER A 114 13.96 2.23 0.66
CA SER A 114 13.96 1.53 1.93
C SER A 114 14.71 2.42 2.92
N PRO A 115 14.22 2.68 4.14
CA PRO A 115 15.05 3.29 5.15
C PRO A 115 16.27 2.37 5.29
N ASP A 116 17.43 2.84 4.82
CA ASP A 116 18.68 2.15 5.04
C ASP A 116 18.83 2.00 6.56
N PRO A 117 19.24 0.84 7.08
CA PRO A 117 19.79 0.81 8.42
C PRO A 117 20.95 1.80 8.40
N ALA A 118 20.82 2.87 9.18
CA ALA A 118 21.83 3.91 9.30
C ALA A 118 23.21 3.26 9.35
N THR A 119 24.04 3.57 8.35
CA THR A 119 25.47 3.31 8.46
C THR A 119 25.97 4.28 9.52
N ASP A 120 25.93 3.82 10.78
CA ASP A 120 26.60 4.47 11.91
C ASP A 120 28.10 4.48 11.62
N ASN A 121 28.56 5.55 10.99
CA ASN A 121 29.95 5.96 11.01
C ASN A 121 29.99 7.45 11.32
N SER A 122 29.84 7.79 12.60
CA SER A 122 30.24 9.09 13.12
C SER A 122 30.69 8.98 14.57
N SER A 123 31.90 8.44 14.77
CA SER A 123 32.69 8.82 15.94
C SER A 123 33.13 10.27 15.76
N ASN A 124 32.57 11.18 16.56
CA ASN A 124 33.35 12.08 17.43
C ASN A 124 32.43 13.04 18.20
N ASN A 125 32.23 12.70 19.48
CA ASN A 125 32.57 13.53 20.63
C ASN A 125 31.98 14.95 20.78
N ASN A 126 31.04 15.04 21.75
CA ASN A 126 30.90 16.06 22.80
C ASN A 126 30.06 17.31 22.48
N LYS A 127 28.89 17.45 23.12
CA LYS A 127 28.69 18.28 24.34
C LYS A 127 27.20 18.65 24.56
N GLU A 128 26.71 18.26 25.75
CA GLU A 128 25.58 18.80 26.56
C GLU A 128 24.13 18.72 26.02
N THR A 129 23.31 17.82 26.58
CA THR A 129 22.44 17.98 27.78
C THR A 129 21.23 18.90 27.55
N VAL A 130 20.04 18.32 27.32
CA VAL A 130 18.81 18.59 28.11
C VAL A 130 17.90 17.36 28.07
N THR A 131 17.93 16.64 29.19
CA THR A 131 16.85 16.00 29.95
C THR A 131 15.46 15.84 29.29
N SER A 132 15.09 14.57 29.15
CA SER A 132 13.80 13.95 29.52
C SER A 132 12.59 14.87 29.75
N ASN A 133 11.46 14.54 29.12
CA ASN A 133 10.26 14.14 29.88
C ASN A 133 9.20 13.45 29.01
N THR A 134 8.96 12.20 29.38
CA THR A 134 7.69 11.48 29.26
C THR A 134 6.50 12.39 29.57
N ASN A 135 5.45 12.36 28.77
CA ASN A 135 4.08 12.32 29.30
C ASN A 135 3.05 11.91 28.23
N SER A 136 2.45 10.75 28.51
CA SER A 136 1.09 10.40 28.15
C SER A 136 0.12 11.54 28.49
N SER A 137 -0.79 11.90 27.58
CA SER A 137 -2.07 12.49 27.96
C SER A 137 -3.10 12.32 26.85
N ASN A 138 -4.08 11.46 27.10
CA ASN A 138 -5.39 11.53 26.46
C ASN A 138 -6.04 12.85 26.86
N GLN A 139 -6.44 13.69 25.90
CA GLN A 139 -7.45 14.71 26.16
C GLN A 139 -8.50 14.74 25.04
N TYR A 140 -9.71 14.34 25.45
CA TYR A 140 -10.96 14.77 24.85
C TYR A 140 -11.05 16.31 24.91
N SER A 141 -11.54 16.92 23.84
CA SER A 141 -12.07 18.30 23.86
C SER A 141 -13.28 18.32 22.92
N GLU A 142 -14.48 18.10 23.48
CA GLU A 142 -15.46 19.11 23.90
C GLU A 142 -16.30 19.66 22.74
N VAL A 143 -17.57 19.27 22.75
CA VAL A 143 -18.64 19.73 21.86
C VAL A 143 -19.16 21.05 22.42
N PRO A 144 -19.27 22.15 21.66
CA PRO A 144 -19.96 23.34 22.14
C PRO A 144 -21.47 23.08 22.20
N HIS A 145 -21.98 22.97 23.42
CA HIS A 145 -23.39 23.08 23.75
C HIS A 145 -23.89 24.49 23.42
N LEU A 146 -24.69 24.65 22.35
CA LEU A 146 -25.47 25.87 22.18
C LEU A 146 -26.82 25.73 22.90
N HIS A 147 -27.04 26.73 23.72
CA HIS A 147 -28.12 26.91 24.67
C HIS A 147 -29.48 26.99 23.97
N ASN A 148 -30.43 26.22 24.49
CA ASN A 148 -31.84 26.26 24.16
C ASN A 148 -32.48 27.46 24.87
N PRO A 149 -33.43 28.17 24.25
CA PRO A 149 -34.58 28.65 25.00
C PRO A 149 -35.87 27.97 24.51
N MET A 150 -36.58 27.40 25.48
CA MET A 150 -37.97 26.95 25.42
C MET A 150 -38.92 28.01 24.82
N MET A 151 -40.12 27.51 24.48
CA MET A 151 -41.42 28.19 24.24
C MET A 151 -41.82 28.18 22.75
N PHE A 152 -42.98 27.73 22.29
CA PHE A 152 -44.27 27.36 22.89
C PHE A 152 -44.96 26.35 21.96
N TRP A 153 -45.71 25.40 22.52
CA TRP A 153 -46.80 24.75 21.79
C TRP A 153 -48.00 25.71 21.75
N LEU A 154 -48.63 25.87 20.59
CA LEU A 154 -50.01 26.32 20.49
C LEU A 154 -50.65 25.75 19.22
N LEU A 155 -51.81 25.15 19.43
CA LEU A 155 -52.70 24.55 18.44
C LEU A 155 -53.22 25.56 17.40
N GLY A 156 -53.54 25.02 16.23
CA GLY A 156 -54.38 25.62 15.19
C GLY A 156 -54.68 24.58 14.13
#